data_AF-A0A7S4HZ61-F1
#
_entry.id   AF-A0A7S4HZ61-F1
#
_cell.length_a   1.000
_cell.length_b   1.000
_cell.length_c   1.000
_cell.angle_alpha   90.00
_cell.angle_beta   90.00
_cell.angle_gamma   90.00
#
_symmetry.space_group_name_H-M   'P 1'
#
loop_
_entity.id
_entity.type
_entity.pdbx_description
1 polymer ?
#
loop_
_entity_poly.entity_id
_entity_poly.type
_entity_poly.pdbx_seq_one_letter_code
_entity_poly.pdbx_strand_id
1 'polypeptide(L)'
;DLDLHDYDELLSSFLVAIERATFTPPYQTIYYLYKLRYQKEDSRVHNCIKMRKCSDYFRTQLRNFVPSKPKVYAAAIQEMHQLPLCTSPIEKIQCISTSLRHIYLALFQTISAADTISLELLCFNFGVLEILPVLMFVLEASNMKTAFSEVMFIQDQISAYCKNKDQLFYFALFQLAVSITEACREDEETLHDICLRANICSQKHIANTNTKSTEGVK
;
A
#
# COMPACT_ATOMS: atom_id res chain seq x y z
N ASP A 1 -10.74 -21.05 29.53
CA ASP A 1 -10.77 -21.36 28.10
C ASP A 1 -10.27 -20.15 27.33
N LEU A 2 -9.02 -20.20 26.90
CA LEU A 2 -8.49 -19.24 25.92
C LEU A 2 -9.09 -19.61 24.57
N ASP A 3 -9.68 -18.63 23.89
CA ASP A 3 -10.25 -18.83 22.56
C ASP A 3 -9.11 -19.24 21.61
N LEU A 4 -9.37 -20.13 20.64
CA LEU A 4 -8.34 -20.60 19.70
C LEU A 4 -7.69 -19.42 18.95
N HIS A 5 -8.47 -18.35 18.76
CA HIS A 5 -8.06 -17.12 18.11
C HIS A 5 -7.03 -16.32 18.93
N ASP A 6 -7.15 -16.31 20.26
CA ASP A 6 -6.22 -15.63 21.16
C ASP A 6 -4.86 -16.35 21.18
N TYR A 7 -4.86 -17.68 21.04
CA TYR A 7 -3.64 -18.48 21.00
C TYR A 7 -2.82 -18.23 19.73
N ASP A 8 -3.48 -18.13 18.57
CA ASP A 8 -2.81 -17.84 17.29
C ASP A 8 -2.20 -16.43 17.27
N GLU A 9 -2.87 -15.44 17.87
CA GLU A 9 -2.37 -14.07 17.97
C GLU A 9 -1.16 -13.97 18.93
N LEU A 10 -1.21 -14.70 20.05
CA LEU A 10 -0.10 -14.79 21.01
C LEU A 10 1.11 -15.52 20.41
N LEU A 11 0.88 -16.62 19.69
CA LEU A 11 1.92 -17.38 18.99
C LEU A 11 2.57 -16.53 17.90
N SER A 12 1.77 -15.80 17.11
CA SER A 12 2.30 -14.88 16.10
C SER A 12 3.19 -13.82 16.74
N SER A 13 2.72 -13.16 17.80
CA SER A 13 3.47 -12.13 18.53
C SER A 13 4.78 -12.66 19.10
N PHE A 14 4.77 -13.88 19.64
CA PHE A 14 5.95 -14.55 20.16
C PHE A 14 6.98 -14.88 19.06
N LEU A 15 6.53 -15.37 17.91
CA LEU A 15 7.41 -15.64 16.75
C LEU A 15 8.07 -14.35 16.24
N VAL A 16 7.35 -13.22 16.20
CA VAL A 16 7.94 -11.91 15.86
C VAL A 16 9.02 -11.53 16.89
N ALA A 17 8.76 -11.72 18.18
CA ALA A 17 9.74 -11.40 19.22
C ALA A 17 11.01 -12.24 19.11
N ILE A 18 10.89 -13.55 18.84
CA ILE A 18 12.02 -14.45 18.59
C ILE A 18 12.78 -14.00 17.34
N GLU A 19 12.06 -13.71 16.25
CA GLU A 19 12.66 -13.29 14.99
C GLU A 19 13.53 -12.05 15.19
N ARG A 20 13.00 -11.03 15.88
CA ARG A 20 13.75 -9.80 16.20
C ARG A 20 14.96 -10.07 17.09
N ALA A 21 14.79 -10.87 18.14
CA ALA A 21 15.88 -11.17 19.07
C ALA A 21 17.04 -11.95 18.39
N THR A 22 16.71 -12.79 17.41
CA THR A 22 17.66 -13.75 16.83
C THR A 22 18.25 -13.27 15.51
N PHE A 23 17.43 -12.67 14.65
CA PHE A 23 17.76 -12.44 13.24
C PHE A 23 17.92 -10.97 12.86
N THR A 24 17.72 -10.00 13.77
CA THR A 24 17.93 -8.57 13.43
C THR A 24 19.33 -8.28 12.87
N PRO A 25 20.46 -8.70 13.49
CA PRO A 25 21.79 -8.44 12.93
C PRO A 25 22.04 -9.16 11.58
N PRO A 26 21.68 -10.46 11.42
CA PRO A 26 21.70 -11.12 10.12
C PRO A 26 20.86 -10.42 9.06
N TYR A 27 19.63 -10.00 9.38
CA TYR A 27 18.75 -9.31 8.43
C TYR A 27 19.29 -7.96 7.98
N GLN A 28 19.90 -7.18 8.88
CA GLN A 28 20.56 -5.94 8.47
C GLN A 28 21.69 -6.20 7.48
N THR A 29 22.48 -7.24 7.72
CA THR A 29 23.59 -7.63 6.84
C THR A 29 23.07 -8.13 5.48
N ILE A 30 22.08 -9.01 5.50
CA ILE A 30 21.45 -9.54 4.27
C ILE A 30 20.80 -8.40 3.50
N TYR A 31 20.03 -7.54 4.15
CA TYR A 31 19.36 -6.41 3.51
C TYR A 31 20.35 -5.42 2.88
N TYR A 32 21.53 -5.22 3.48
CA TYR A 32 22.60 -4.45 2.84
C TYR A 32 23.05 -5.09 1.52
N LEU A 33 23.14 -6.42 1.43
CA LEU A 33 23.43 -7.11 0.16
C LEU A 33 22.32 -6.91 -0.87
N TYR A 34 21.05 -6.83 -0.46
CA TYR A 34 19.95 -6.50 -1.38
C TYR A 34 20.10 -5.08 -1.93
N LYS A 35 20.40 -4.08 -1.08
CA LYS A 35 20.66 -2.71 -1.53
C LYS A 35 21.80 -2.62 -2.55
N LEU A 36 22.86 -3.41 -2.35
CA LEU A 36 23.97 -3.48 -3.31
C LEU A 36 23.55 -4.17 -4.62
N ARG A 37 22.85 -5.31 -4.51
CA ARG A 37 22.42 -6.11 -5.67
C ARG A 37 21.44 -5.35 -6.56
N TYR A 38 20.49 -4.63 -5.96
CA TYR A 38 19.38 -3.98 -6.66
C TYR A 38 19.52 -2.45 -6.72
N GLN A 39 20.73 -1.92 -6.54
CA GLN A 39 21.00 -0.48 -6.55
C GLN A 39 20.53 0.20 -7.85
N LYS A 40 20.62 -0.51 -8.98
CA LYS A 40 20.25 0.01 -10.30
C LYS A 40 18.74 0.16 -10.42
N GLU A 41 17.99 -0.84 -10.00
CA GLU A 41 16.52 -0.90 -9.96
C GLU A 41 15.99 0.16 -8.98
N ASP A 42 16.57 0.24 -7.78
CA ASP A 42 16.26 1.29 -6.80
C ASP A 42 16.47 2.69 -7.39
N SER A 43 17.58 2.91 -8.10
CA SER A 43 17.85 4.19 -8.75
C SER A 43 16.82 4.52 -9.85
N ARG A 44 16.35 3.51 -10.58
CA ARG A 44 15.29 3.69 -11.62
C ARG A 44 13.97 4.07 -10.97
N VAL A 45 13.49 3.28 -10.01
CA VAL A 45 12.25 3.55 -9.27
C VAL A 45 12.30 4.92 -8.61
N HIS A 46 13.41 5.24 -7.94
CA HIS A 46 13.58 6.54 -7.27
C HIS A 46 13.56 7.72 -8.25
N ASN A 47 14.11 7.55 -9.46
CA ASN A 47 14.01 8.57 -10.49
C ASN A 47 12.57 8.76 -10.97
N CYS A 48 11.80 7.69 -11.14
CA CYS A 48 10.36 7.79 -11.45
C CYS A 48 9.60 8.53 -10.33
N ILE A 49 9.87 8.18 -9.07
CA ILE A 49 9.30 8.83 -7.88
C ILE A 49 9.58 10.34 -7.88
N LYS A 50 10.84 10.74 -8.12
CA LYS A 50 11.23 12.15 -8.15
C LYS A 50 10.53 12.94 -9.25
N MET A 51 10.33 12.32 -10.41
CA MET A 51 9.65 12.94 -11.53
C MET A 51 8.13 13.01 -11.34
N ARG A 52 7.58 12.35 -10.30
CA ARG A 52 6.16 12.33 -9.95
C ARG A 52 5.23 11.97 -11.11
N LYS A 53 5.73 11.19 -12.07
CA LYS A 53 5.04 10.92 -13.33
C LYS A 53 3.70 10.24 -13.09
N CYS A 54 3.69 9.22 -12.23
CA CYS A 54 2.48 8.45 -12.02
C CYS A 54 1.47 9.27 -11.19
N SER A 55 1.90 10.00 -10.14
CA SER A 55 0.94 10.83 -9.37
C SER A 55 0.35 12.00 -10.14
N ASP A 56 1.12 12.66 -11.00
CA ASP A 56 0.59 13.76 -11.82
C ASP A 56 -0.42 13.20 -12.84
N TYR A 57 -0.15 12.04 -13.43
CA TYR A 57 -1.09 11.33 -14.30
C TYR A 57 -2.40 10.99 -13.56
N PHE A 58 -2.30 10.27 -12.43
CA PHE A 58 -3.47 9.88 -11.63
C PHE A 58 -4.23 11.09 -11.07
N ARG A 59 -3.56 12.20 -10.75
CA ARG A 59 -4.22 13.43 -10.31
C ARG A 59 -5.13 14.00 -11.40
N THR A 60 -4.80 13.85 -12.68
CA THR A 60 -5.70 14.33 -13.75
C THR A 60 -6.95 13.46 -13.89
N GLN A 61 -6.81 12.14 -13.68
CA GLN A 61 -7.87 11.16 -13.96
C GLN A 61 -8.71 10.77 -12.74
N LEU A 62 -8.17 10.89 -11.53
CA LEU A 62 -8.73 10.38 -10.26
C LEU A 62 -8.69 11.44 -9.14
N ARG A 63 -9.09 12.69 -9.45
CA ARG A 63 -9.01 13.84 -8.52
C ARG A 63 -9.66 13.61 -7.15
N ASN A 64 -10.67 12.75 -7.08
CA ASN A 64 -11.39 12.45 -5.83
C ASN A 64 -10.58 11.55 -4.88
N PHE A 65 -9.62 10.79 -5.42
CA PHE A 65 -8.80 9.84 -4.66
C PHE A 65 -7.36 10.29 -4.51
N VAL A 66 -6.82 11.07 -5.46
CA VAL A 66 -5.46 11.58 -5.42
C VAL A 66 -5.50 13.10 -5.28
N PRO A 67 -5.52 13.63 -4.04
CA PRO A 67 -5.61 15.05 -3.78
C PRO A 67 -4.31 15.75 -4.17
N SER A 68 -4.41 17.04 -4.50
CA SER A 68 -3.25 17.88 -4.84
C SER A 68 -2.34 18.17 -3.64
N LYS A 69 -2.85 18.03 -2.41
CA LYS A 69 -2.09 18.27 -1.17
C LYS A 69 -1.80 16.94 -0.46
N PRO A 70 -0.54 16.63 -0.14
CA PRO A 70 -0.16 15.39 0.54
C PRO A 70 -0.68 15.28 1.98
N LYS A 71 -1.18 16.37 2.57
CA LYS A 71 -1.66 16.41 3.96
C LYS A 71 -2.75 15.40 4.27
N VAL A 72 -3.58 15.04 3.28
CA VAL A 72 -4.65 14.04 3.44
C VAL A 72 -4.09 12.66 3.81
N TYR A 73 -2.94 12.29 3.23
CA TYR A 73 -2.30 11.00 3.45
C TYR A 73 -1.04 11.09 4.31
N ALA A 74 -0.90 12.15 5.12
CA ALA A 74 0.33 12.40 5.88
C ALA A 74 0.73 11.21 6.79
N ALA A 75 -0.22 10.56 7.44
CA ALA A 75 0.04 9.40 8.29
C ALA A 75 0.55 8.20 7.48
N ALA A 76 -0.06 7.91 6.33
CA ALA A 76 0.40 6.84 5.43
C ALA A 76 1.80 7.13 4.88
N ILE A 77 2.06 8.38 4.49
CA ILE A 77 3.38 8.83 4.03
C ILE A 77 4.42 8.66 5.14
N GLN A 78 4.08 9.01 6.38
CA GLN A 78 5.00 8.87 7.52
C GLN A 78 5.33 7.40 7.80
N GLU A 79 4.34 6.51 7.78
CA GLU A 79 4.58 5.06 7.91
C GLU A 79 5.50 4.57 6.79
N MET A 80 5.21 4.93 5.54
CA MET A 80 6.04 4.53 4.40
C MET A 80 7.50 5.01 4.51
N HIS A 81 7.77 6.15 5.19
CA HIS A 81 9.15 6.57 5.50
C HIS A 81 9.85 5.68 6.53
N GLN A 82 9.11 4.99 7.40
CA GLN A 82 9.66 4.07 8.41
C GLN A 82 10.08 2.72 7.80
N LEU A 83 9.50 2.32 6.66
CA LEU A 83 9.74 1.02 6.05
C LEU A 83 11.25 0.66 5.90
N PRO A 84 12.13 1.59 5.46
CA PRO A 84 13.56 1.29 5.34
C PRO A 84 14.32 1.26 6.66
N LEU A 85 13.71 1.73 7.74
CA LEU A 85 14.24 1.72 9.10
C LEU A 85 13.87 0.42 9.84
N CYS A 86 12.78 -0.25 9.43
CA CYS A 86 12.43 -1.57 9.90
C CYS A 86 13.52 -2.59 9.56
N THR A 87 13.78 -3.52 10.47
CA THR A 87 14.88 -4.48 10.35
C THR A 87 14.37 -5.86 9.94
N SER A 88 13.27 -6.32 10.54
CA SER A 88 12.71 -7.64 10.23
C SER A 88 11.71 -7.56 9.07
N PRO A 89 11.56 -8.64 8.28
CA PRO A 89 10.53 -8.74 7.25
C PRO A 89 9.12 -8.50 7.81
N ILE A 90 8.84 -9.01 9.01
CA ILE A 90 7.53 -8.84 9.66
C ILE A 90 7.26 -7.38 10.00
N GLU A 91 8.23 -6.66 10.57
CA GLU A 91 8.11 -5.22 10.84
C GLU A 91 7.82 -4.45 9.54
N LYS A 92 8.51 -4.81 8.45
CA LYS A 92 8.31 -4.18 7.14
C LYS A 92 6.91 -4.42 6.59
N ILE A 93 6.38 -5.63 6.68
CA ILE A 93 5.01 -5.96 6.27
C ILE A 93 3.97 -5.24 7.12
N GLN A 94 4.19 -5.16 8.44
CA GLN A 94 3.33 -4.41 9.36
C GLN A 94 3.32 -2.93 9.01
N CYS A 95 4.47 -2.36 8.66
CA CYS A 95 4.60 -0.98 8.19
C CYS A 95 3.80 -0.74 6.90
N ILE A 96 3.90 -1.64 5.91
CA ILE A 96 3.08 -1.59 4.68
C ILE A 96 1.59 -1.67 4.99
N SER A 97 1.20 -2.62 5.85
CA SER A 97 -0.20 -2.84 6.26
C SER A 97 -0.77 -1.61 6.98
N THR A 98 0.02 -1.00 7.87
CA THR A 98 -0.37 0.20 8.63
C THR A 98 -0.50 1.41 7.69
N SER A 99 0.41 1.57 6.74
CA SER A 99 0.31 2.60 5.70
C SER A 99 -0.98 2.46 4.88
N LEU A 100 -1.32 1.25 4.43
CA LEU A 100 -2.56 0.98 3.70
C LEU A 100 -3.81 1.26 4.55
N ARG A 101 -3.81 0.87 5.83
CA ARG A 101 -4.88 1.22 6.76
C ARG A 101 -5.07 2.73 6.86
N HIS A 102 -3.99 3.51 6.93
CA HIS A 102 -4.08 4.97 6.92
C HIS A 102 -4.62 5.54 5.61
N ILE A 103 -4.33 4.90 4.46
CA ILE A 103 -4.94 5.26 3.18
C ILE A 103 -6.45 5.06 3.23
N TYR A 104 -6.92 3.89 3.66
CA TYR A 104 -8.35 3.59 3.78
C TYR A 104 -9.06 4.56 4.74
N LEU A 105 -8.47 4.86 5.89
CA LEU A 105 -9.02 5.82 6.84
C LEU A 105 -9.12 7.24 6.26
N ALA A 106 -8.11 7.68 5.51
CA ALA A 106 -8.13 9.00 4.87
C ALA A 106 -9.17 9.06 3.73
N LEU A 107 -9.31 7.99 2.94
CA LEU A 107 -10.37 7.86 1.94
C LEU A 107 -11.75 7.89 2.59
N PHE A 108 -11.92 7.15 3.69
CA PHE A 108 -13.15 7.15 4.48
C PHE A 108 -13.53 8.56 4.92
N GLN A 109 -12.60 9.30 5.52
CA GLN A 109 -12.84 10.68 5.96
C GLN A 109 -13.19 11.63 4.79
N THR A 110 -12.61 11.40 3.62
CA THR A 110 -12.85 12.23 2.44
C THR A 110 -14.21 11.96 1.79
N ILE A 111 -14.68 10.70 1.82
CA ILE A 111 -15.92 10.25 1.17
C ILE A 111 -17.12 10.30 2.12
N SER A 112 -16.94 9.87 3.37
CA SER A 112 -18.00 9.81 4.40
C SER A 112 -18.43 11.19 4.90
N ALA A 113 -17.70 12.27 4.58
CA ALA A 113 -18.19 13.62 4.81
C ALA A 113 -19.51 13.92 4.05
N ALA A 114 -19.89 13.09 3.06
CA ALA A 114 -21.13 13.20 2.31
C ALA A 114 -22.20 12.16 2.68
N ASP A 115 -21.85 10.97 3.20
CA ASP A 115 -22.78 9.87 3.47
C ASP A 115 -22.40 9.03 4.71
N THR A 116 -23.39 8.52 5.44
CA THR A 116 -23.27 7.58 6.57
C THR A 116 -22.88 6.17 6.10
N ILE A 117 -21.68 6.02 5.54
CA ILE A 117 -21.10 4.73 5.14
C ILE A 117 -20.23 4.21 6.29
N SER A 118 -20.19 2.89 6.56
CA SER A 118 -19.26 2.30 7.54
C SER A 118 -17.88 2.04 6.91
N LEU A 119 -16.84 1.98 7.73
CA LEU A 119 -15.47 1.71 7.26
C LEU A 119 -15.36 0.32 6.62
N GLU A 120 -16.03 -0.71 7.16
CA GLU A 120 -15.98 -2.05 6.55
C GLU A 120 -16.62 -2.06 5.15
N LEU A 121 -17.73 -1.35 4.99
CA LEU A 121 -18.41 -1.23 3.70
C LEU A 121 -17.55 -0.46 2.70
N LEU A 122 -16.80 0.55 3.15
CA LEU A 122 -15.84 1.25 2.31
C LEU A 122 -14.72 0.30 1.86
N CYS A 123 -14.09 -0.43 2.78
CA CYS A 123 -13.04 -1.39 2.44
C CYS A 123 -13.51 -2.50 1.49
N PHE A 124 -14.77 -2.94 1.60
CA PHE A 124 -15.37 -3.91 0.68
C PHE A 124 -15.61 -3.32 -0.72
N ASN A 125 -15.96 -2.03 -0.80
CA ASN A 125 -16.24 -1.36 -2.06
C ASN A 125 -14.97 -0.87 -2.77
N PHE A 126 -13.90 -0.56 -2.05
CA PHE A 126 -12.65 -0.14 -2.67
C PHE A 126 -11.81 -1.33 -3.13
N GLY A 127 -11.80 -1.55 -4.44
CA GLY A 127 -10.97 -2.56 -5.06
C GLY A 127 -9.49 -2.16 -5.14
N VAL A 128 -8.68 -3.11 -5.62
CA VAL A 128 -7.25 -2.91 -5.88
C VAL A 128 -6.99 -1.73 -6.81
N LEU A 129 -7.87 -1.52 -7.80
CA LEU A 129 -7.68 -0.52 -8.85
C LEU A 129 -7.85 0.92 -8.34
N GLU A 130 -8.66 1.13 -7.31
CA GLU A 130 -8.84 2.44 -6.68
C GLU A 130 -7.72 2.76 -5.67
N ILE A 131 -7.24 1.74 -4.96
CA ILE A 131 -6.22 1.91 -3.91
C ILE A 131 -4.82 2.05 -4.50
N LEU A 132 -4.53 1.35 -5.59
CA LEU A 132 -3.21 1.32 -6.21
C LEU A 132 -2.70 2.72 -6.63
N PRO A 133 -3.49 3.59 -7.30
CA PRO A 133 -3.10 4.97 -7.58
C PRO A 133 -2.75 5.79 -6.33
N VAL A 134 -3.51 5.60 -5.24
CA VAL A 134 -3.28 6.30 -3.97
C VAL A 134 -2.02 5.78 -3.29
N LEU A 135 -1.79 4.45 -3.32
CA LEU A 135 -0.57 3.85 -2.80
C LEU A 135 0.67 4.32 -3.56
N MET A 136 0.58 4.41 -4.90
CA MET A 136 1.65 4.99 -5.73
C MET A 136 1.90 6.45 -5.38
N PHE A 137 0.84 7.25 -5.17
CA PHE A 137 0.99 8.63 -4.68
C PHE A 137 1.71 8.68 -3.32
N VAL A 138 1.34 7.82 -2.38
CA VAL A 138 1.97 7.75 -1.05
C VAL A 138 3.45 7.34 -1.17
N LEU A 139 3.77 6.37 -2.01
CA LEU A 139 5.14 5.93 -2.30
C LEU A 139 5.98 7.07 -2.90
N GLU A 140 5.42 7.81 -3.86
CA GLU A 140 6.11 8.95 -4.46
C GLU A 140 6.32 10.07 -3.44
N ALA A 141 5.29 10.37 -2.64
CA ALA A 141 5.35 11.38 -1.60
C ALA A 141 6.29 11.00 -0.44
N SER A 142 6.52 9.70 -0.22
CA SER A 142 7.49 9.22 0.77
C SER A 142 8.94 9.25 0.27
N ASN A 143 9.16 9.53 -1.03
CA ASN A 143 10.49 9.68 -1.64
C ASN A 143 11.43 8.50 -1.31
N MET A 144 10.89 7.28 -1.34
CA MET A 144 11.59 6.07 -0.92
C MET A 144 12.68 5.68 -1.92
N LYS A 145 13.94 5.70 -1.48
CA LYS A 145 15.10 5.41 -2.33
C LYS A 145 15.34 3.93 -2.59
N THR A 146 14.86 3.06 -1.71
CA THR A 146 15.20 1.62 -1.67
C THR A 146 14.00 0.72 -1.92
N ALA A 147 12.94 1.25 -2.55
CA ALA A 147 11.66 0.58 -2.67
C ALA A 147 11.74 -0.79 -3.35
N PHE A 148 12.61 -0.96 -4.36
CA PHE A 148 12.77 -2.23 -5.05
C PHE A 148 13.51 -3.24 -4.15
N SER A 149 14.57 -2.79 -3.47
CA SER A 149 15.28 -3.61 -2.50
C SER A 149 14.40 -4.07 -1.33
N GLU A 150 13.48 -3.21 -0.86
CA GLU A 150 12.47 -3.60 0.15
C GLU A 150 11.61 -4.76 -0.35
N VAL A 151 11.05 -4.65 -1.56
CA VAL A 151 10.21 -5.69 -2.16
C VAL A 151 10.96 -7.02 -2.24
N MET A 152 12.17 -7.01 -2.80
CA MET A 152 12.94 -8.24 -2.98
C MET A 152 13.34 -8.87 -1.65
N PHE A 153 13.73 -8.05 -0.66
CA PHE A 153 14.08 -8.55 0.66
C PHE A 153 12.87 -9.19 1.36
N ILE A 154 11.72 -8.52 1.36
CA ILE A 154 10.50 -9.05 1.98
C ILE A 154 10.08 -10.34 1.25
N GLN A 155 10.01 -10.33 -0.09
CA GLN A 155 9.58 -11.47 -0.89
C GLN A 155 10.37 -12.76 -0.58
N ASP A 156 11.69 -12.64 -0.44
CA ASP A 156 12.54 -13.81 -0.21
C ASP A 156 12.48 -14.31 1.25
N GLN A 157 12.08 -13.46 2.20
CA GLN A 157 12.05 -13.79 3.63
C GLN A 157 10.65 -14.05 4.21
N ILE A 158 9.58 -13.61 3.51
CA ILE A 158 8.19 -13.68 4.00
C ILE A 158 7.64 -15.11 4.10
N SER A 159 8.13 -16.01 3.25
CA SER A 159 7.62 -17.39 3.09
C SER A 159 7.79 -18.27 4.32
N ALA A 160 8.70 -17.93 5.23
CA ALA A 160 8.98 -18.74 6.41
C ALA A 160 8.00 -18.50 7.58
N TYR A 161 7.31 -17.35 7.65
CA TYR A 161 6.61 -16.94 8.87
C TYR A 161 5.25 -16.25 8.66
N CYS A 162 5.00 -15.62 7.52
CA CYS A 162 3.77 -14.86 7.30
C CYS A 162 2.65 -15.75 6.73
N LYS A 163 1.79 -16.28 7.61
CA LYS A 163 0.58 -17.02 7.22
C LYS A 163 -0.66 -16.14 7.06
N ASN A 164 -0.57 -14.87 7.46
CA ASN A 164 -1.69 -13.93 7.40
C ASN A 164 -1.93 -13.51 5.94
N LYS A 165 -3.09 -13.90 5.40
CA LYS A 165 -3.47 -13.65 4.00
C LYS A 165 -3.61 -12.16 3.68
N ASP A 166 -4.07 -11.35 4.63
CA ASP A 166 -4.28 -9.92 4.43
C ASP A 166 -2.94 -9.19 4.31
N GLN A 167 -1.98 -9.57 5.16
CA GLN A 167 -0.61 -9.07 5.09
C GLN A 167 0.08 -9.43 3.76
N LEU A 168 -0.11 -10.66 3.28
CA LEU A 168 0.39 -11.08 1.97
C LEU A 168 -0.27 -10.30 0.83
N PHE A 169 -1.57 -10.03 0.92
CA PHE A 169 -2.29 -9.22 -0.04
C PHE A 169 -1.78 -7.77 -0.08
N TYR A 170 -1.60 -7.15 1.09
CA TYR A 170 -1.04 -5.80 1.20
C TYR A 170 0.39 -5.70 0.68
N PHE A 171 1.21 -6.73 0.95
CA PHE A 171 2.54 -6.82 0.37
C PHE A 171 2.49 -6.94 -1.16
N ALA A 172 1.63 -7.80 -1.71
CA ALA A 172 1.46 -7.94 -3.16
C ALA A 172 1.02 -6.62 -3.82
N LEU A 173 0.16 -5.85 -3.16
CA LEU A 173 -0.27 -4.53 -3.62
C LEU A 173 0.88 -3.51 -3.63
N PHE A 174 1.72 -3.53 -2.59
CA PHE A 174 2.93 -2.70 -2.54
C PHE A 174 3.93 -3.09 -3.63
N GLN A 175 4.18 -4.38 -3.82
CA GLN A 175 5.03 -4.90 -4.89
C GLN A 175 4.51 -4.42 -6.26
N LEU A 176 3.21 -4.55 -6.52
CA LEU A 176 2.59 -4.08 -7.75
C LEU A 176 2.79 -2.57 -7.95
N ALA A 177 2.62 -1.75 -6.91
CA ALA A 177 2.85 -0.32 -6.97
C ALA A 177 4.30 0.03 -7.33
N VAL A 178 5.27 -0.67 -6.75
CA VAL A 178 6.70 -0.49 -7.06
C VAL A 178 7.00 -0.89 -8.52
N SER A 179 6.49 -2.05 -8.97
CA SER A 179 6.69 -2.52 -10.35
C SER A 179 6.09 -1.58 -11.39
N ILE A 180 4.88 -1.06 -11.15
CA ILE A 180 4.27 -0.09 -12.07
C ILE A 180 5.05 1.24 -12.05
N THR A 181 5.51 1.69 -10.87
CA THR A 181 6.33 2.90 -10.77
C THR A 181 7.63 2.78 -11.57
N GLU A 182 8.24 1.59 -11.57
CA GLU A 182 9.40 1.29 -12.43
C GLU A 182 9.02 1.37 -13.91
N ALA A 183 7.90 0.75 -14.30
CA ALA A 183 7.42 0.67 -15.68
C ALA A 183 6.89 2.00 -16.25
N CYS A 184 6.41 2.93 -15.41
CA CYS A 184 5.91 4.26 -15.80
C CYS A 184 6.89 5.08 -16.66
N ARG A 185 8.18 4.68 -16.71
CA ARG A 185 9.17 5.34 -17.56
C ARG A 185 8.96 5.08 -19.06
N GLU A 186 8.46 3.90 -19.41
CA GLU A 186 8.52 3.35 -20.76
C GLU A 186 7.15 3.28 -21.44
N ASP A 187 6.06 3.32 -20.69
CA ASP A 187 4.73 3.10 -21.23
C ASP A 187 3.61 3.86 -20.48
N GLU A 188 3.16 4.97 -21.07
CA GLU A 188 1.98 5.72 -20.59
C GLU A 188 0.66 4.96 -20.84
N GLU A 189 0.64 3.96 -21.74
CA GLU A 189 -0.57 3.15 -22.01
C GLU A 189 -0.92 2.28 -20.80
N THR A 190 0.07 1.72 -20.11
CA THR A 190 -0.14 0.97 -18.86
C THR A 190 -0.80 1.83 -17.78
N LEU A 191 -0.37 3.09 -17.62
CA LEU A 191 -1.00 4.03 -16.68
C LEU A 191 -2.43 4.38 -17.10
N HIS A 192 -2.67 4.50 -18.41
CA HIS A 192 -3.98 4.78 -18.98
C HIS A 192 -4.97 3.65 -18.74
N ASP A 193 -4.59 2.39 -18.97
CA ASP A 193 -5.45 1.22 -18.73
C ASP A 193 -5.83 1.10 -17.25
N ILE A 194 -4.89 1.32 -16.32
CA ILE A 194 -5.17 1.35 -14.88
C ILE A 194 -6.20 2.43 -14.56
N CYS A 195 -6.03 3.65 -15.08
CA CYS A 195 -6.97 4.74 -14.85
C CYS A 195 -8.36 4.46 -15.43
N LEU A 196 -8.44 3.94 -16.64
CA LEU A 196 -9.70 3.59 -17.28
C LEU A 196 -10.47 2.58 -16.43
N ARG A 197 -9.81 1.52 -15.97
CA ARG A 197 -10.44 0.50 -15.15
C ARG A 197 -10.84 1.03 -13.77
N ALA A 198 -9.99 1.84 -13.14
CA ALA A 198 -10.31 2.49 -11.85
C ALA A 198 -11.51 3.45 -11.96
N ASN A 199 -11.61 4.21 -13.05
CA ASN A 199 -12.75 5.09 -13.32
C ASN A 199 -14.05 4.33 -13.56
N ILE A 200 -14.01 3.22 -14.31
CA ILE A 200 -15.17 2.35 -14.53
C ILE A 200 -15.68 1.79 -13.20
N CYS A 201 -14.79 1.33 -12.32
CA CYS A 201 -15.18 0.82 -11.01
C CYS A 201 -15.71 1.93 -10.10
N SER A 202 -15.05 3.09 -10.03
CA SER A 202 -15.51 4.25 -9.26
C SER A 202 -16.90 4.75 -9.70
N GLN A 203 -17.17 4.80 -11.00
CA GLN A 203 -18.49 5.21 -11.53
C GLN A 203 -19.59 4.20 -11.17
N LYS A 204 -19.29 2.89 -11.16
CA LYS A 204 -20.24 1.87 -10.66
C LYS A 204 -20.56 2.07 -9.19
N HIS A 205 -19.60 2.49 -8.37
CA HIS A 205 -19.85 2.78 -6.96
C HIS A 205 -20.74 4.00 -6.75
N ILE A 206 -20.49 5.10 -7.46
CA ILE A 206 -21.33 6.32 -7.41
C ILE A 206 -22.76 6.02 -7.89
N ALA A 207 -22.91 5.19 -8.92
CA ALA A 207 -24.23 4.78 -9.43
C ALA A 207 -25.00 3.91 -8.42
N ASN A 208 -24.30 3.03 -7.68
CA ASN A 208 -24.91 2.14 -6.68
C ASN A 208 -25.24 2.82 -5.35
N THR A 209 -24.53 3.89 -4.97
CA THR A 209 -24.89 4.71 -3.80
C THR A 209 -26.11 5.58 -4.08
N ASN A 210 -26.22 6.15 -5.28
CA ASN A 210 -27.34 7.01 -5.67
C ASN A 210 -28.67 6.25 -5.87
N THR A 211 -28.65 4.97 -6.26
CA THR A 211 -29.87 4.15 -6.40
C THR A 211 -30.44 3.70 -5.06
N LYS A 212 -29.60 3.49 -4.03
CA LYS A 212 -30.06 3.15 -2.67
C LYS A 212 -30.68 4.33 -1.92
N SER A 213 -30.26 5.56 -2.20
CA SER A 213 -30.89 6.78 -1.66
C SER A 213 -32.29 7.05 -2.20
N THR A 214 -32.70 6.42 -3.31
CA THR A 214 -34.05 6.56 -3.89
C THR A 214 -35.03 5.47 -3.45
N GLU A 215 -34.58 4.37 -2.84
CA GLU A 215 -35.46 3.28 -2.38
C GLU A 215 -35.89 3.42 -0.90
N GLY A 216 -35.35 4.40 -0.17
CA GLY A 216 -35.71 4.71 1.23
C GLY A 216 -36.76 5.81 1.41
N VAL A 217 -37.37 6.31 0.34
CA VAL A 217 -38.47 7.28 0.40
C VAL A 217 -39.73 6.67 -0.22
N LYS A 218 -40.34 5.72 0.48
CA LYS A 218 -41.77 5.40 0.39
C LYS A 218 -42.29 4.96 1.75
#